data_AF-A0ABD3ESU9-F1
#
_entry.id   AF-A0ABD3ESU9-F1
#
_cell.length_a   1.000
_cell.length_b   1.000
_cell.length_c   1.000
_cell.angle_alpha   90.00
_cell.angle_beta   90.00
_cell.angle_gamma   90.00
#
_symmetry.space_group_name_H-M   'P 1'
#
loop_
_entity.id
_entity.type
_entity.pdbx_description
1 polymer ?
#
loop_
_entity_poly.entity_id
_entity_poly.type
_entity_poly.pdbx_seq_one_letter_code
_entity_poly.pdbx_strand_id
1 'polypeptide(L)'
;MLRSAYSPSPGSQASPASMSLKTLLHTPIAEPEMVVWLRDIALDMETSHKPHQNVRFELVVRRKHPKSQLSVEAASWCQSRPFNDYSELRKNLLRELQPGHNCSAECKWLHNVVKQHFPKNQTMFSPSAFKTERRRAAFLRALTTIQTALVTHGNHGCEVLMGGVLSTFSTFLAGDRTSLALPVPYRQGLLKLPNTLGRRLARLRTLSRIHR
;
A
#
# COMPACT_ATOMS: atom_id res chain seq x y z
N MET A 1 51.66 -10.66 81.64
CA MET A 1 52.22 -10.79 80.27
C MET A 1 51.05 -10.61 79.30
N LEU A 2 50.80 -9.40 78.77
CA LEU A 2 51.18 -8.91 77.40
C LEU A 2 50.61 -9.83 76.30
N ARG A 3 49.80 -9.43 75.30
CA ARG A 3 49.64 -8.18 74.51
C ARG A 3 48.30 -8.16 73.73
N SER A 4 47.83 -6.95 73.39
CA SER A 4 46.77 -6.62 72.40
C SER A 4 47.13 -6.95 70.94
N ALA A 5 46.12 -7.02 70.05
CA ALA A 5 45.91 -6.03 68.95
C ALA A 5 44.82 -6.42 67.89
N TYR A 6 43.98 -5.42 67.59
CA TYR A 6 43.43 -4.98 66.28
C TYR A 6 42.33 -5.73 65.48
N SER A 7 41.28 -4.96 65.15
CA SER A 7 40.32 -5.14 64.04
C SER A 7 40.90 -4.68 62.69
N PRO A 8 40.26 -5.01 61.54
CA PRO A 8 39.36 -4.03 60.89
C PRO A 8 38.14 -4.62 60.11
N SER A 9 37.08 -3.82 59.92
CA SER A 9 35.98 -3.98 58.92
C SER A 9 36.46 -3.54 57.50
N PRO A 10 35.78 -3.77 56.33
CA PRO A 10 34.41 -3.27 56.01
C PRO A 10 33.59 -4.02 54.90
N GLY A 11 32.37 -3.53 54.60
CA GLY A 11 31.65 -3.74 53.32
C GLY A 11 30.43 -4.69 53.41
N SER A 12 29.31 -4.52 52.70
CA SER A 12 28.81 -3.47 51.83
C SER A 12 27.31 -3.72 51.61
N GLN A 13 26.56 -2.64 51.41
CA GLN A 13 25.12 -2.61 51.16
C GLN A 13 24.71 -3.42 49.91
N ALA A 14 23.51 -3.99 49.93
CA ALA A 14 22.75 -4.29 48.74
C ALA A 14 21.33 -3.72 48.89
N SER A 15 21.17 -2.46 48.46
CA SER A 15 19.85 -1.89 48.16
C SER A 15 19.25 -2.60 46.93
N PRO A 16 17.93 -2.84 46.88
CA PRO A 16 17.31 -3.34 45.67
C PRO A 16 17.41 -2.26 44.59
N ALA A 17 17.98 -2.64 43.46
CA ALA A 17 18.13 -1.79 42.29
C ALA A 17 16.79 -1.16 41.91
N SER A 18 16.77 0.16 41.89
CA SER A 18 15.74 0.94 41.23
C SER A 18 15.76 0.57 39.74
N MET A 19 14.76 -0.17 39.28
CA MET A 19 14.57 -0.37 37.85
C MET A 19 14.16 0.98 37.25
N SER A 20 15.14 1.59 36.59
CA SER A 20 15.01 2.85 35.85
C SER A 20 13.89 2.74 34.81
N LEU A 21 12.87 3.59 34.97
CA LEU A 21 11.77 3.79 34.02
C LEU A 21 12.21 4.20 32.59
N LYS A 22 13.52 4.41 32.37
CA LYS A 22 14.09 4.84 31.09
C LYS A 22 14.20 3.72 30.06
N THR A 23 14.02 2.45 30.45
CA THR A 23 14.23 1.29 29.56
C THR A 23 12.94 0.81 28.86
N LEU A 24 11.77 1.39 29.16
CA LEU A 24 10.47 0.99 28.59
C LEU A 24 10.02 1.83 27.38
N LEU A 25 10.77 2.85 26.95
CA LEU A 25 10.31 3.84 25.96
C LEU A 25 10.96 3.74 24.57
N HIS A 26 11.79 2.74 24.30
CA HIS A 26 12.39 2.54 22.97
C HIS A 26 12.10 1.14 22.43
N THR A 27 10.82 0.80 22.29
CA THR A 27 10.45 0.00 21.13
C THR A 27 10.40 1.00 19.97
N PRO A 28 11.28 0.92 18.96
CA PRO A 28 11.07 1.68 17.75
C PRO A 28 9.65 1.33 17.28
N ILE A 29 8.79 2.32 17.09
CA ILE A 29 7.48 2.10 16.50
C ILE A 29 7.76 1.41 15.16
N ALA A 30 7.51 0.10 15.12
CA ALA A 30 7.77 -0.69 13.94
C ALA A 30 6.91 -0.08 12.83
N GLU A 31 7.58 0.36 11.78
CA GLU A 31 6.90 0.95 10.64
C GLU A 31 5.84 -0.03 10.10
N PRO A 32 4.62 0.44 9.78
CA PRO A 32 3.59 -0.47 9.31
C PRO A 32 4.07 -1.27 8.10
N GLU A 33 3.90 -2.59 8.14
CA GLU A 33 4.40 -3.51 7.10
C GLU A 33 3.93 -3.12 5.69
N MET A 34 2.73 -2.52 5.60
CA MET A 34 2.15 -1.98 4.37
C MET A 34 2.95 -0.81 3.80
N VAL A 35 3.51 0.05 4.65
CA VAL A 35 4.34 1.18 4.22
C VAL A 35 5.68 0.68 3.70
N VAL A 36 6.29 -0.30 4.39
CA VAL A 36 7.50 -0.98 3.90
C VAL A 36 7.24 -1.63 2.55
N TRP A 37 6.12 -2.34 2.40
CA TRP A 37 5.71 -2.93 1.13
C TRP A 37 5.52 -1.87 0.03
N LEU A 38 4.85 -0.76 0.32
CA LEU A 38 4.68 0.35 -0.63
C LEU A 38 6.02 0.97 -1.02
N ARG A 39 6.98 1.08 -0.08
CA ARG A 39 8.32 1.60 -0.38
C ARG A 39 9.07 0.70 -1.35
N ASP A 40 8.89 -0.61 -1.21
CA ASP A 40 9.61 -1.64 -1.97
C ASP A 40 9.04 -1.91 -3.37
N ILE A 41 7.95 -1.24 -3.77
CA ILE A 41 7.38 -1.35 -5.11
C ILE A 41 7.63 -0.11 -5.96
N ALA A 42 7.69 -0.31 -7.26
CA ALA A 42 7.73 0.70 -8.30
C ALA A 42 6.48 0.56 -9.18
N LEU A 43 5.90 1.69 -9.57
CA LEU A 43 4.71 1.76 -10.39
C LEU A 43 5.10 2.20 -11.81
N ASP A 44 4.51 1.54 -12.79
CA ASP A 44 4.57 1.92 -14.19
C ASP A 44 3.19 1.72 -14.81
N MET A 45 2.94 2.34 -15.96
CA MET A 45 1.65 2.25 -16.60
C MET A 45 1.76 2.23 -18.11
N GLU A 46 1.07 1.30 -18.74
CA GLU A 46 0.92 1.22 -20.19
C GLU A 46 -0.55 1.40 -20.58
N THR A 47 -0.80 1.51 -21.89
CA THR A 47 -2.16 1.55 -22.43
C THR A 47 -2.32 0.43 -23.42
N SER A 48 -3.42 -0.30 -23.30
CA SER A 48 -3.79 -1.37 -24.21
C SER A 48 -5.07 -1.02 -24.93
N HIS A 49 -5.02 -1.14 -26.25
CA HIS A 49 -6.14 -0.89 -27.14
C HIS A 49 -6.31 -2.10 -28.06
N LYS A 50 -7.37 -2.87 -27.80
CA LYS A 50 -7.77 -3.96 -28.69
C LYS A 50 -8.85 -3.44 -29.64
N PRO A 51 -8.84 -3.86 -30.92
CA PRO A 51 -9.91 -3.54 -31.86
C PRO A 51 -11.28 -3.87 -31.23
N HIS A 52 -12.24 -2.94 -31.37
CA HIS A 52 -13.60 -3.06 -30.82
C HIS A 52 -13.70 -3.10 -29.27
N GLN A 53 -12.65 -2.72 -28.54
CA GLN A 53 -12.69 -2.63 -27.08
C GLN A 53 -12.33 -1.23 -26.59
N ASN A 54 -12.91 -0.86 -25.44
CA ASN A 54 -12.53 0.37 -24.76
C ASN A 54 -11.06 0.30 -24.32
N VAL A 55 -10.37 1.44 -24.42
CA VAL A 55 -9.00 1.63 -23.91
C VAL A 55 -8.90 1.15 -22.46
N ARG A 56 -7.87 0.36 -22.19
CA ARG A 56 -7.52 -0.08 -20.83
C ARG A 56 -6.16 0.50 -20.43
N PHE A 57 -6.02 0.78 -19.14
CA PHE A 57 -4.77 1.21 -18.54
C PHE A 57 -4.17 0.01 -17.81
N GLU A 58 -2.93 -0.30 -18.11
CA GLU A 58 -2.22 -1.46 -17.62
C GLU A 58 -1.22 -0.99 -16.57
N LEU A 59 -1.63 -1.08 -15.30
CA LEU A 59 -0.78 -0.72 -14.16
C LEU A 59 0.17 -1.87 -13.87
N VAL A 60 1.46 -1.63 -14.07
CA VAL A 60 2.53 -2.58 -13.77
C VAL A 60 3.12 -2.23 -12.41
N VAL A 61 3.15 -3.19 -11.50
CA VAL A 61 3.75 -3.06 -10.17
C VAL A 61 4.96 -3.99 -10.11
N ARG A 62 6.12 -3.45 -9.76
CA ARG A 62 7.40 -4.18 -9.72
C ARG A 62 8.05 -4.03 -8.36
N ARG A 63 8.56 -5.11 -7.76
CA ARG A 63 9.42 -5.01 -6.58
C ARG A 63 10.78 -4.45 -6.97
N LYS A 64 11.26 -3.45 -6.24
CA LYS A 64 12.58 -2.82 -6.45
C LYS A 64 13.73 -3.76 -6.14
N HIS A 65 13.58 -4.57 -5.09
CA HIS A 65 14.55 -5.55 -4.64
C HIS A 65 13.90 -6.93 -4.58
N PRO A 66 13.84 -7.68 -5.69
CA PRO A 66 13.44 -9.07 -5.67
C PRO A 66 14.40 -9.83 -4.76
N LYS A 67 13.87 -10.61 -3.80
CA LYS A 67 14.72 -11.58 -3.10
C LYS A 67 15.27 -12.55 -4.15
N SER A 68 16.54 -12.92 -4.05
CA SER A 68 17.26 -13.79 -5.01
C SER A 68 16.58 -15.13 -5.32
N GLN A 69 15.60 -15.52 -4.52
CA GLN A 69 14.81 -16.76 -4.67
C GLN A 69 13.47 -16.58 -5.42
N LEU A 70 13.09 -15.35 -5.80
CA LEU A 70 11.84 -15.06 -6.52
C LEU A 70 12.11 -14.80 -8.00
N SER A 71 11.37 -15.48 -8.89
CA SER A 71 11.43 -15.19 -10.33
C SER A 71 10.94 -13.77 -10.64
N VAL A 72 11.32 -13.23 -11.79
CA VAL A 72 10.93 -11.88 -12.24
C VAL A 72 9.39 -11.76 -12.36
N GLU A 73 8.71 -12.84 -12.73
CA GLU A 73 7.25 -12.96 -12.80
C GLU A 73 6.59 -13.03 -11.42
N ALA A 74 7.33 -13.47 -10.40
CA ALA A 74 6.89 -13.40 -9.00
C ALA A 74 7.16 -12.02 -8.39
N ALA A 75 8.12 -11.26 -8.93
CA ALA A 75 8.51 -9.94 -8.49
C ALA A 75 7.70 -8.79 -9.14
N SER A 76 6.92 -9.09 -10.17
CA SER A 76 6.11 -8.09 -10.87
C SER A 76 4.71 -8.61 -11.22
N TRP A 77 3.74 -7.71 -11.34
CA TRP A 77 2.41 -8.03 -11.83
C TRP A 77 1.80 -6.87 -12.58
N CYS A 78 0.89 -7.16 -13.49
CA CYS A 78 0.17 -6.18 -14.28
C CYS A 78 -1.33 -6.27 -14.03
N GLN A 79 -1.99 -5.12 -13.92
CA GLN A 79 -3.43 -5.00 -13.76
C GLN A 79 -3.99 -4.17 -14.90
N SER A 80 -4.70 -4.82 -15.82
CA SER A 80 -5.41 -4.12 -16.90
C SER A 80 -6.78 -3.69 -16.41
N ARG A 81 -7.05 -2.39 -16.31
CA ARG A 81 -8.31 -1.82 -15.78
C ARG A 81 -8.89 -0.77 -16.73
N PRO A 82 -10.23 -0.68 -16.87
CA PRO A 82 -10.85 0.42 -17.57
C PRO A 82 -10.71 1.72 -16.77
N PHE A 83 -10.99 2.84 -17.42
CA PHE A 83 -10.99 4.16 -16.79
C PHE A 83 -11.85 4.25 -15.51
N ASN A 84 -13.01 3.59 -15.50
CA ASN A 84 -13.97 3.68 -14.39
C ASN A 84 -13.37 3.22 -13.05
N ASP A 85 -12.55 2.18 -13.04
CA ASP A 85 -11.90 1.69 -11.82
C ASP A 85 -10.99 2.75 -11.18
N TYR A 86 -10.29 3.55 -12.00
CA TYR A 86 -9.46 4.65 -11.51
C TYR A 86 -10.32 5.82 -11.00
N SER A 87 -11.47 6.07 -11.62
CA SER A 87 -12.44 7.04 -11.13
C SER A 87 -13.08 6.63 -9.81
N GLU A 88 -13.30 5.33 -9.60
CA GLU A 88 -13.75 4.78 -8.32
C GLU A 88 -12.66 4.89 -7.25
N LEU A 89 -11.41 4.54 -7.58
CA LEU A 89 -10.27 4.76 -6.70
C LEU A 89 -10.19 6.21 -6.23
N ARG A 90 -10.27 7.17 -7.18
CA ARG A 90 -10.28 8.59 -6.85
C ARG A 90 -11.40 8.96 -5.88
N LYS A 91 -12.64 8.49 -6.11
CA LYS A 91 -13.78 8.76 -5.22
C LYS A 91 -13.52 8.22 -3.81
N ASN A 92 -13.03 6.98 -3.72
CA ASN A 92 -12.70 6.36 -2.45
C ASN A 92 -11.60 7.13 -1.73
N LEU A 93 -10.50 7.49 -2.41
CA LEU A 93 -9.42 8.29 -1.83
C LEU A 93 -9.91 9.65 -1.32
N LEU A 94 -10.75 10.37 -2.08
CA LEU A 94 -11.29 11.65 -1.63
C LEU A 94 -12.20 11.53 -0.41
N ARG A 95 -12.94 10.42 -0.29
CA ARG A 95 -13.74 10.11 0.90
C ARG A 95 -12.84 9.83 2.10
N GLU A 96 -11.81 9.00 1.93
CA GLU A 96 -10.89 8.65 3.01
C GLU A 96 -10.03 9.85 3.46
N LEU A 97 -9.61 10.72 2.53
CA LEU A 97 -8.74 11.87 2.81
C LEU A 97 -9.38 13.00 3.64
N GLN A 98 -10.66 12.88 4.01
CA GLN A 98 -11.40 13.75 4.93
C GLN A 98 -10.98 15.23 4.88
N PRO A 99 -11.61 16.07 4.03
CA PRO A 99 -11.15 17.44 3.77
C PRO A 99 -11.07 18.38 4.98
N GLY A 100 -11.73 18.03 6.09
CA GLY A 100 -11.69 18.77 7.36
C GLY A 100 -10.63 18.29 8.36
N HIS A 101 -9.85 17.24 8.04
CA HIS A 101 -8.83 16.73 8.94
C HIS A 101 -7.68 17.73 9.09
N ASN A 102 -7.31 18.02 10.34
CA ASN A 102 -6.24 18.95 10.69
C ASN A 102 -5.12 18.21 11.40
N CYS A 103 -3.95 18.17 10.78
CA CYS A 103 -2.71 17.66 11.37
C CYS A 103 -1.50 18.29 10.68
N SER A 104 -0.29 17.99 11.13
CA SER A 104 0.96 18.47 10.54
C SER A 104 1.40 17.70 9.28
N ALA A 105 0.69 16.62 8.91
CA ALA A 105 1.00 15.81 7.75
C ALA A 105 0.43 16.40 6.45
N GLU A 106 0.81 15.80 5.32
CA GLU A 106 0.43 16.26 3.99
C GLU A 106 -1.01 15.85 3.58
N CYS A 107 -1.85 15.35 4.47
CA CYS A 107 -3.19 14.83 4.15
C CYS A 107 -4.07 15.86 3.39
N LYS A 108 -4.03 17.12 3.82
CA LYS A 108 -4.78 18.23 3.19
C LYS A 108 -4.24 18.54 1.80
N TRP A 109 -2.92 18.52 1.64
CA TRP A 109 -2.27 18.69 0.35
C TRP A 109 -2.61 17.53 -0.58
N LEU A 110 -2.52 16.28 -0.11
CA LEU A 110 -2.81 15.10 -0.89
C LEU A 110 -4.28 15.07 -1.34
N HIS A 111 -5.22 15.48 -0.49
CA HIS A 111 -6.62 15.68 -0.88
C HIS A 111 -6.74 16.60 -2.10
N ASN A 112 -6.05 17.75 -2.07
CA ASN A 112 -6.07 18.70 -3.19
C ASN A 112 -5.42 18.10 -4.45
N VAL A 113 -4.32 17.37 -4.29
CA VAL A 113 -3.65 16.69 -5.40
C VAL A 113 -4.59 15.69 -6.08
N VAL A 114 -5.23 14.81 -5.31
CA VAL A 114 -6.21 13.83 -5.83
C VAL A 114 -7.42 14.54 -6.44
N LYS A 115 -7.87 15.65 -5.84
CA LYS A 115 -9.01 16.40 -6.37
C LYS A 115 -8.71 17.07 -7.71
N GLN A 116 -7.50 17.62 -7.89
CA GLN A 116 -7.18 18.43 -9.06
C GLN A 116 -6.48 17.67 -10.18
N HIS A 117 -5.53 16.79 -9.84
CA HIS A 117 -4.64 16.17 -10.82
C HIS A 117 -5.07 14.77 -11.25
N PHE A 118 -5.87 14.09 -10.44
CA PHE A 118 -6.42 12.80 -10.84
C PHE A 118 -7.37 13.00 -12.04
N PRO A 119 -7.25 12.21 -13.13
CA PRO A 119 -8.14 12.33 -14.28
C PRO A 119 -9.62 12.29 -13.89
N LYS A 120 -10.44 13.13 -14.53
CA LYS A 120 -11.89 13.21 -14.29
C LYS A 120 -12.64 12.53 -15.43
N ASN A 121 -13.86 12.06 -15.14
CA ASN A 121 -14.80 11.65 -16.17
C ASN A 121 -15.10 12.88 -17.03
N GLN A 122 -14.52 12.93 -18.23
CA GLN A 122 -14.89 13.91 -19.23
C GLN A 122 -15.87 13.23 -20.17
N THR A 123 -17.03 13.84 -20.40
CA THR A 123 -17.97 13.50 -21.47
C THR A 123 -17.27 13.72 -22.81
N MET A 124 -16.50 12.74 -23.25
CA MET A 124 -15.61 12.88 -24.40
C MET A 124 -16.26 12.31 -25.64
N PHE A 125 -16.34 13.16 -26.67
CA PHE A 125 -16.32 12.75 -28.06
C PHE A 125 -15.00 12.02 -28.36
N SER A 126 -15.11 10.84 -28.98
CA SER A 126 -14.07 9.93 -29.50
C SER A 126 -12.70 9.90 -28.77
N PRO A 127 -12.28 8.74 -28.20
CA PRO A 127 -10.92 8.55 -27.68
C PRO A 127 -9.87 8.79 -28.77
N SER A 128 -8.90 9.69 -28.51
CA SER A 128 -7.71 9.82 -29.35
C SER A 128 -6.46 9.29 -28.63
N ALA A 129 -5.46 8.84 -29.40
CA ALA A 129 -4.21 8.33 -28.85
C ALA A 129 -3.52 9.36 -27.93
N PHE A 130 -3.45 10.62 -28.36
CA PHE A 130 -2.86 11.71 -27.57
C PHE A 130 -3.60 11.95 -26.24
N LYS A 131 -4.94 11.97 -26.25
CA LYS A 131 -5.74 12.14 -25.02
C LYS A 131 -5.56 10.95 -24.08
N THR A 132 -5.46 9.75 -24.64
CA THR A 132 -5.23 8.50 -23.91
C THR A 132 -3.87 8.52 -23.23
N GLU A 133 -2.82 8.91 -23.95
CA GLU A 133 -1.46 9.01 -23.41
C GLU A 133 -1.34 10.07 -22.32
N ARG A 134 -1.91 11.26 -22.52
CA ARG A 134 -1.96 12.30 -21.48
C ARG A 134 -2.66 11.80 -20.21
N ARG A 135 -3.71 11.00 -20.37
CA ARG A 135 -4.46 10.40 -19.26
C ARG A 135 -3.64 9.32 -18.55
N ARG A 136 -2.95 8.46 -19.29
CA ARG A 136 -2.01 7.46 -18.75
C ARG A 136 -0.95 8.12 -17.87
N ALA A 137 -0.26 9.14 -18.41
CA ALA A 137 0.76 9.88 -17.68
C ALA A 137 0.21 10.57 -16.42
N ALA A 138 -1.01 11.11 -16.50
CA ALA A 138 -1.66 11.73 -15.33
C ALA A 138 -2.03 10.71 -14.24
N PHE A 139 -2.50 9.52 -14.61
CA PHE A 139 -2.73 8.45 -13.63
C PHE A 139 -1.44 8.00 -12.96
N LEU A 140 -0.41 7.70 -13.74
CA LEU A 140 0.87 7.26 -13.19
C LEU A 140 1.43 8.31 -12.21
N ARG A 141 1.45 9.59 -12.60
CA ARG A 141 1.88 10.67 -11.69
C ARG A 141 1.07 10.69 -10.40
N ALA A 142 -0.26 10.65 -10.49
CA ALA A 142 -1.11 10.71 -9.30
C ALA A 142 -0.88 9.52 -8.35
N LEU A 143 -0.77 8.30 -8.90
CA LEU A 143 -0.51 7.09 -8.12
C LEU A 143 0.86 7.15 -7.44
N THR A 144 1.91 7.57 -8.17
CA THR A 144 3.24 7.74 -7.60
C THR A 144 3.25 8.81 -6.51
N THR A 145 2.54 9.93 -6.70
CA THR A 145 2.44 10.98 -5.66
C THR A 145 1.75 10.46 -4.39
N ILE A 146 0.67 9.69 -4.52
CA ILE A 146 0.01 9.06 -3.36
C ILE A 146 0.96 8.09 -2.66
N GLN A 147 1.66 7.25 -3.43
CA GLN A 147 2.66 6.33 -2.89
C GLN A 147 3.74 7.08 -2.11
N THR A 148 4.32 8.13 -2.68
CA THR A 148 5.34 8.97 -2.03
C THR A 148 4.82 9.55 -0.71
N ALA A 149 3.62 10.14 -0.72
CA ALA A 149 3.03 10.70 0.50
C ALA A 149 2.83 9.64 1.59
N LEU A 150 2.42 8.42 1.23
CA LEU A 150 2.20 7.33 2.19
C LEU A 150 3.49 6.73 2.76
N VAL A 151 4.62 6.79 2.05
CA VAL A 151 5.91 6.26 2.52
C VAL A 151 6.81 7.30 3.19
N THR A 152 6.39 8.57 3.16
CA THR A 152 7.08 9.68 3.83
C THR A 152 6.84 9.58 5.34
N HIS A 153 7.92 9.41 6.10
CA HIS A 153 7.88 9.23 7.55
C HIS A 153 7.11 10.34 8.29
N GLY A 154 7.22 11.59 7.86
CA GLY A 154 6.49 12.73 8.45
C GLY A 154 4.96 12.59 8.39
N ASN A 155 4.43 11.70 7.55
CA ASN A 155 3.00 11.45 7.38
C ASN A 155 2.49 10.27 8.20
N HIS A 156 3.36 9.47 8.84
CA HIS A 156 2.95 8.25 9.55
C HIS A 156 2.17 8.52 10.84
N GLY A 157 2.26 9.74 11.40
CA GLY A 157 1.44 10.17 12.54
C GLY A 157 -0.01 10.53 12.17
N CYS A 158 -0.37 10.57 10.87
CA CYS A 158 -1.71 10.90 10.43
C CYS A 158 -2.57 9.64 10.29
N GLU A 159 -3.58 9.50 11.16
CA GLU A 159 -4.51 8.37 11.16
C GLU A 159 -5.32 8.26 9.85
N VAL A 160 -5.62 9.38 9.20
CA VAL A 160 -6.29 9.40 7.90
C VAL A 160 -5.42 8.75 6.83
N LEU A 161 -4.14 9.12 6.77
CA LEU A 161 -3.21 8.59 5.78
C LEU A 161 -2.89 7.12 6.06
N MET A 162 -2.56 6.77 7.30
CA MET A 162 -2.17 5.41 7.68
C MET A 162 -3.35 4.44 7.84
N GLY A 163 -4.58 4.95 7.92
CA GLY A 163 -5.81 4.17 7.97
C GLY A 163 -6.43 3.95 6.60
N GLY A 164 -7.51 4.67 6.32
CA GLY A 164 -8.36 4.46 5.15
C GLY A 164 -7.63 4.65 3.82
N VAL A 165 -6.75 5.65 3.72
CA VAL A 165 -6.01 5.95 2.49
C VAL A 165 -5.01 4.85 2.16
N LEU A 166 -4.17 4.46 3.13
CA LEU A 166 -3.20 3.36 2.99
C LEU A 166 -3.87 2.05 2.59
N SER A 167 -4.97 1.70 3.27
CA SER A 167 -5.74 0.48 2.98
C SER A 167 -6.35 0.50 1.57
N THR A 168 -7.03 1.60 1.20
CA THR A 168 -7.67 1.76 -0.12
C THR A 168 -6.63 1.69 -1.24
N PHE A 169 -5.53 2.43 -1.10
CA PHE A 169 -4.49 2.49 -2.13
C PHE A 169 -3.78 1.15 -2.29
N SER A 170 -3.40 0.51 -1.18
CA SER A 170 -2.67 -0.76 -1.24
C SER A 170 -3.53 -1.90 -1.77
N THR A 171 -4.83 -1.93 -1.42
CA THR A 171 -5.79 -2.90 -1.97
C THR A 171 -5.91 -2.73 -3.48
N PHE A 172 -5.98 -1.48 -3.97
CA PHE A 172 -5.99 -1.21 -5.40
C PHE A 172 -4.71 -1.69 -6.09
N LEU A 173 -3.53 -1.46 -5.50
CA LEU A 173 -2.25 -1.90 -6.06
C LEU A 173 -2.05 -3.42 -6.02
N ALA A 174 -2.56 -4.11 -4.99
CA ALA A 174 -2.50 -5.56 -4.90
C ALA A 174 -3.43 -6.23 -5.93
N GLY A 175 -4.57 -5.60 -6.25
CA GLY A 175 -5.59 -6.18 -7.13
C GLY A 175 -6.13 -7.51 -6.60
N ASP A 176 -6.43 -8.43 -7.51
CA ASP A 176 -6.93 -9.77 -7.18
C ASP A 176 -5.89 -10.66 -6.47
N ARG A 177 -4.64 -10.20 -6.34
CA ARG A 177 -3.55 -10.89 -5.63
C ARG A 177 -3.51 -10.54 -4.15
N THR A 178 -4.64 -10.18 -3.54
CA THR A 178 -4.73 -9.76 -2.13
C THR A 178 -4.09 -10.80 -1.18
N SER A 179 -4.13 -12.09 -1.55
CA SER A 179 -3.53 -13.21 -0.80
C SER A 179 -2.05 -13.49 -1.06
N LEU A 180 -1.39 -12.84 -2.03
CA LEU A 180 0.02 -13.05 -2.36
C LEU A 180 0.86 -11.77 -2.26
N ALA A 181 0.23 -10.62 -2.53
CA ALA A 181 0.91 -9.34 -2.61
C ALA A 181 0.95 -8.60 -1.26
N LEU A 182 -0.10 -8.74 -0.43
CA LEU A 182 -0.17 -8.02 0.85
C LEU A 182 0.49 -8.78 2.01
N PRO A 183 1.10 -8.05 2.95
CA PRO A 183 1.57 -8.59 4.20
C PRO A 183 0.46 -9.23 5.05
N VAL A 184 0.86 -10.22 5.86
CA VAL A 184 -0.04 -11.22 6.51
C VAL A 184 -1.18 -10.61 7.35
N PRO A 185 -1.01 -9.54 8.15
CA PRO A 185 -2.10 -9.04 8.99
C PRO A 185 -3.25 -8.39 8.21
N TYR A 186 -3.05 -8.00 6.94
CA TYR A 186 -4.10 -7.38 6.11
C TYR A 186 -4.85 -8.36 5.20
N ARG A 187 -4.46 -9.64 5.19
CA ARG A 187 -5.14 -10.67 4.39
C ARG A 187 -6.50 -11.08 4.94
N GLN A 188 -6.72 -10.91 6.25
CA GLN A 188 -7.86 -11.53 6.96
C GLN A 188 -9.13 -10.67 7.00
N GLY A 189 -9.05 -9.36 6.73
CA GLY A 189 -10.21 -8.45 6.76
C GLY A 189 -10.99 -8.32 5.44
N LEU A 190 -10.45 -8.79 4.32
CA LEU A 190 -10.99 -8.53 2.97
C LEU A 190 -11.75 -9.71 2.33
N LEU A 191 -11.85 -10.86 3.02
CA LEU A 191 -12.57 -12.05 2.52
C LEU A 191 -14.11 -11.94 2.57
N LYS A 192 -14.67 -10.75 2.82
CA LYS A 192 -16.12 -10.50 2.78
C LYS A 192 -16.49 -9.43 1.75
N LEU A 193 -16.32 -9.74 0.46
CA LEU A 193 -17.00 -9.04 -0.63
C LEU A 193 -17.59 -10.07 -1.62
N PRO A 194 -18.78 -9.80 -2.19
CA PRO A 194 -19.65 -10.82 -2.76
C PRO A 194 -19.10 -11.42 -4.06
N ASN A 195 -19.09 -12.75 -4.07
CA ASN A 195 -18.75 -13.63 -5.17
C ASN A 195 -19.61 -13.38 -6.43
N THR A 196 -19.18 -12.48 -7.31
CA THR A 196 -19.78 -12.38 -8.67
C THR A 196 -18.82 -12.81 -9.79
N LEU A 197 -17.56 -13.12 -9.48
CA LEU A 197 -16.58 -13.53 -10.50
C LEU A 197 -16.17 -15.02 -10.44
N GLY A 198 -16.62 -15.77 -9.43
CA GLY A 198 -16.34 -17.21 -9.30
C GLY A 198 -17.08 -18.15 -10.29
N ARG A 199 -18.14 -17.68 -10.97
CA ARG A 199 -18.93 -18.54 -11.87
C ARG A 199 -18.42 -18.62 -13.31
N ARG A 200 -17.53 -17.73 -13.74
CA ARG A 200 -17.08 -17.70 -15.15
C ARG A 200 -15.91 -18.64 -15.48
N LEU A 201 -15.23 -19.19 -14.47
CA LEU A 201 -14.14 -20.15 -14.70
C LEU A 201 -14.56 -21.63 -14.55
N ALA A 202 -15.79 -21.90 -14.11
CA ALA A 202 -16.34 -23.26 -14.06
C ALA A 202 -17.01 -23.72 -15.37
N ARG A 203 -17.22 -22.82 -16.35
CA ARG A 203 -17.86 -23.15 -17.64
C ARG A 203 -16.90 -23.52 -18.78
N LEU A 204 -15.59 -23.51 -18.55
CA LEU A 204 -14.60 -23.84 -19.59
C LEU A 204 -13.98 -25.24 -19.44
N ARG A 205 -14.45 -26.08 -18.51
CA ARG A 205 -14.01 -27.48 -18.35
C ARG A 205 -14.99 -28.54 -18.87
N THR A 206 -16.11 -28.15 -19.47
CA THR A 206 -17.13 -29.08 -19.99
C THR A 206 -17.23 -29.15 -21.50
N LEU A 207 -16.34 -28.50 -22.28
CA LEU A 207 -16.37 -28.54 -23.75
C LEU A 207 -15.22 -29.33 -24.41
N SER A 208 -14.49 -30.14 -23.65
CA SER A 208 -13.40 -30.99 -24.18
C SER A 208 -13.74 -32.49 -24.20
N ARG A 209 -15.02 -32.86 -24.16
CA ARG A 209 -15.43 -34.27 -24.17
C ARG A 209 -16.67 -34.56 -25.02
N ILE A 210 -16.75 -33.99 -26.22
CA ILE A 210 -17.64 -34.51 -27.29
C ILE A 210 -16.91 -34.38 -28.63
N HIS A 211 -16.11 -35.39 -28.96
CA HIS A 211 -15.88 -35.86 -30.33
C HIS A 211 -15.35 -37.29 -30.21
N ARG A 212 -16.25 -38.25 -30.41
CA ARG A 212 -15.92 -39.56 -30.95
C ARG A 212 -16.41 -39.56 -32.40
#